data_AF-A0ABD5ZCA6-F1
#
_entry.id   AF-A0ABD5ZCA6-F1
#
_cell.length_a   1.000
_cell.length_b   1.000
_cell.length_c   1.000
_cell.angle_alpha   90.00
_cell.angle_beta   90.00
_cell.angle_gamma   90.00
#
_symmetry.space_group_name_H-M   'P 1'
#
loop_
_entity.id
_entity.type
_entity.pdbx_description
1 polymer ?
#
loop_
_entity_poly.entity_id
_entity_poly.type
_entity_poly.pdbx_seq_one_letter_code
_entity_poly.pdbx_strand_id
1 'polypeptide(L)'
;MREYDPELVTDGGVDAADLTAFQQNILVILAEEPMYGLAIKRRLEAYYGTEVNHGRLYPNLDDLVEYGFVEKSELDKRTNQYELTTAGLQVVLGHFEWMVAKFVTDRERATSVSKLVDEHAPAQRAVTDGGEE
;
A
#
# COMPACT_ATOMS: atom_id res chain seq x y z
N MET A 1 -24.36 6.37 0.41
CA MET A 1 -23.50 6.64 -0.76
C MET A 1 -22.65 7.82 -0.33
N ARG A 2 -21.51 7.55 0.33
CA ARG A 2 -20.60 8.62 0.76
C ARG A 2 -19.97 9.14 -0.53
N GLU A 3 -20.14 10.43 -0.79
CA GLU A 3 -19.42 11.07 -1.89
C GLU A 3 -17.92 10.84 -1.64
N TYR A 4 -17.22 10.48 -2.71
CA TYR A 4 -15.77 10.52 -2.77
C TYR A 4 -15.34 11.88 -2.23
N ASP A 5 -14.69 11.89 -1.07
CA ASP A 5 -14.24 13.10 -0.40
C ASP A 5 -12.88 13.48 -1.00
N PRO A 6 -12.80 14.51 -1.86
CA PRO A 6 -11.56 14.89 -2.51
C PRO A 6 -10.55 15.55 -1.55
N GLU A 7 -10.86 15.69 -0.25
CA GLU A 7 -9.98 16.34 0.73
C GLU A 7 -8.93 15.42 1.39
N LEU A 8 -8.60 14.25 0.82
CA LEU A 8 -7.33 13.58 1.14
C LEU A 8 -6.14 14.28 0.48
N VAL A 9 -6.14 15.61 0.57
CA VAL A 9 -5.02 16.50 0.22
C VAL A 9 -4.00 16.34 1.33
N THR A 10 -2.98 15.56 1.06
CA THR A 10 -1.75 15.58 1.86
C THR A 10 -1.01 16.89 1.56
N ASP A 11 -0.12 17.33 2.46
CA ASP A 11 0.59 18.63 2.37
C ASP A 11 1.33 18.89 1.03
N GLY A 12 1.43 17.89 0.14
CA GLY A 12 1.96 18.00 -1.23
C GLY A 12 0.94 18.14 -2.37
N GLY A 13 -0.37 18.11 -2.13
CA GLY A 13 -1.40 18.35 -3.16
C GLY A 13 -1.55 17.25 -4.23
N VAL A 14 -1.05 16.04 -3.99
CA VAL A 14 -1.11 14.91 -4.92
C VAL A 14 -2.24 13.96 -4.52
N ASP A 15 -3.22 13.77 -5.40
CA ASP A 15 -4.27 12.79 -5.18
C ASP A 15 -3.77 11.38 -5.52
N ALA A 16 -4.38 10.36 -4.91
CA ALA A 16 -4.11 8.95 -5.26
C ALA A 16 -4.24 8.66 -6.77
N ALA A 17 -5.05 9.46 -7.48
CA ALA A 17 -5.27 9.38 -8.92
C ALA A 17 -4.08 9.84 -9.77
N ASP A 18 -3.19 10.67 -9.23
CA ASP A 18 -2.02 11.22 -9.94
C ASP A 18 -0.80 10.29 -9.85
N LEU A 19 -0.82 9.31 -8.93
CA LEU A 19 0.23 8.32 -8.82
C LEU A 19 0.20 7.33 -9.99
N THR A 20 1.38 7.03 -10.52
CA THR A 20 1.51 5.96 -11.51
C THR A 20 1.15 4.61 -10.90
N ALA A 21 0.70 3.65 -11.72
CA ALA A 21 0.47 2.28 -11.25
C ALA A 21 1.71 1.66 -10.58
N PHE A 22 2.91 2.08 -10.99
CA PHE A 22 4.15 1.61 -10.38
C PHE A 22 4.34 2.16 -8.95
N GLN A 23 4.05 3.44 -8.73
CA GLN A 23 4.04 4.07 -7.39
C GLN A 23 2.96 3.46 -6.50
N GLN A 24 1.74 3.29 -7.01
CA GLN A 24 0.65 2.63 -6.27
C GLN A 24 1.05 1.22 -5.83
N ASN A 25 1.69 0.45 -6.71
CA ASN A 25 2.17 -0.90 -6.37
C ASN A 25 3.28 -0.88 -5.30
N ILE A 26 4.15 0.14 -5.28
CA ILE A 26 5.13 0.31 -4.19
C ILE A 26 4.39 0.54 -2.86
N LEU A 27 3.39 1.43 -2.83
CA LEU A 27 2.62 1.71 -1.62
C LEU A 27 1.88 0.47 -1.11
N VAL A 28 1.28 -0.32 -2.00
CA VAL A 28 0.61 -1.59 -1.65
C VAL A 28 1.59 -2.59 -1.05
N ILE A 29 2.82 -2.68 -1.58
CA ILE A 29 3.86 -3.56 -1.02
C ILE A 29 4.29 -3.09 0.37
N LEU A 30 4.46 -1.78 0.56
CA LEU A 30 4.83 -1.19 1.86
C LEU A 30 3.71 -1.23 2.90
N ALA A 31 2.46 -1.47 2.48
CA ALA A 31 1.34 -1.68 3.39
C ALA A 31 1.43 -3.03 4.14
N GLU A 32 2.23 -3.98 3.64
CA GLU A 32 2.48 -5.26 4.32
C GLU A 32 3.35 -5.05 5.57
N GLU A 33 4.51 -4.39 5.39
CA GLU A 33 5.46 -4.05 6.46
C GLU A 33 6.53 -3.07 5.92
N PRO A 34 7.29 -2.38 6.81
CA PRO A 34 8.45 -1.60 6.42
C PRO A 34 9.54 -2.47 5.76
N MET A 35 10.08 -2.04 4.60
CA MET A 35 11.00 -2.85 3.80
C MET A 35 12.23 -2.08 3.32
N TYR A 36 13.35 -2.79 3.12
CA TYR A 36 14.51 -2.25 2.41
C TYR A 36 14.26 -2.19 0.90
N GLY A 37 14.89 -1.24 0.21
CA GLY A 37 14.72 -1.06 -1.24
C GLY A 37 14.93 -2.35 -2.07
N LEU A 38 15.86 -3.23 -1.66
CA LEU A 38 16.08 -4.51 -2.33
C LEU A 38 14.94 -5.52 -2.11
N ALA A 39 14.28 -5.50 -0.95
CA ALA A 39 13.11 -6.33 -0.68
C ALA A 39 11.91 -5.85 -1.51
N ILE A 40 11.70 -4.53 -1.59
CA ILE A 40 10.66 -3.92 -2.45
C ILE A 40 10.88 -4.32 -3.91
N LYS A 41 12.12 -4.23 -4.42
CA LYS A 41 12.49 -4.66 -5.78
C LYS A 41 12.06 -6.10 -6.03
N ARG A 42 12.43 -7.04 -5.16
CA ARG A 42 12.10 -8.46 -5.30
C ARG A 42 10.58 -8.71 -5.31
N ARG A 43 9.83 -7.98 -4.49
CA ARG A 43 8.37 -8.10 -4.42
C ARG A 43 7.71 -7.58 -5.70
N LEU A 44 8.21 -6.46 -6.26
CA LEU A 44 7.77 -5.94 -7.55
C LEU A 44 8.13 -6.88 -8.71
N GLU A 45 9.32 -7.48 -8.71
CA GLU A 45 9.74 -8.45 -9.74
C GLU A 45 8.88 -9.71 -9.72
N ALA A 46 8.58 -10.21 -8.52
CA ALA A 46 7.65 -11.32 -8.34
C ALA A 46 6.24 -10.97 -8.86
N TYR A 47 5.79 -9.72 -8.65
CA TYR A 47 4.49 -9.25 -9.12
C TYR A 47 4.44 -9.07 -10.65
N TYR A 48 5.43 -8.43 -11.26
CA TYR A 48 5.46 -8.17 -12.70
C TYR A 48 5.98 -9.36 -13.53
N GLY A 49 6.56 -10.38 -12.90
CA GLY A 49 7.20 -11.51 -13.58
C GLY A 49 8.42 -11.11 -14.42
N THR A 50 8.99 -9.93 -14.19
CA THR A 50 10.08 -9.35 -14.98
C THR A 50 11.02 -8.55 -14.08
N GLU A 51 12.26 -8.35 -14.53
CA GLU A 51 13.24 -7.57 -13.79
C GLU A 51 12.82 -6.09 -13.67
N VAL A 52 12.97 -5.54 -12.46
CA VAL A 52 12.69 -4.14 -12.17
C VAL A 52 14.01 -3.39 -12.09
N ASN A 53 14.19 -2.43 -13.01
CA ASN A 53 15.41 -1.62 -13.05
C ASN A 53 15.56 -0.73 -11.82
N HIS A 54 16.78 -0.65 -11.27
CA HIS A 54 17.11 0.22 -10.13
C HIS A 54 16.79 1.70 -10.42
N GLY A 55 17.14 2.19 -11.62
CA GLY A 55 16.84 3.54 -12.06
C GLY A 55 15.35 3.82 -12.30
N ARG A 56 14.47 2.81 -12.17
CA ARG A 56 13.02 3.00 -12.11
C ARG A 56 12.55 3.01 -10.66
N LEU A 57 13.01 2.06 -9.84
CA LEU A 57 12.56 1.91 -8.46
C LEU A 57 12.89 3.13 -7.59
N TYR A 58 14.16 3.54 -7.55
CA TYR A 58 14.61 4.53 -6.58
C TYR A 58 14.07 5.94 -6.83
N PRO A 59 14.00 6.45 -8.08
CA PRO A 59 13.32 7.72 -8.33
C PRO A 59 11.87 7.72 -7.87
N ASN A 60 11.14 6.61 -8.10
CA ASN A 60 9.75 6.51 -7.62
C ASN A 60 9.66 6.44 -6.09
N LEU A 61 10.64 5.85 -5.40
CA LEU A 61 10.69 5.88 -3.94
C LEU A 61 11.00 7.29 -3.41
N ASP A 62 11.94 8.00 -4.04
CA ASP A 62 12.29 9.35 -3.66
C ASP A 62 11.09 10.30 -3.89
N ASP A 63 10.36 10.18 -5.01
CA ASP A 63 9.11 10.91 -5.25
C ASP A 63 8.06 10.64 -4.14
N LEU A 64 7.84 9.36 -3.80
CA LEU A 64 6.88 8.97 -2.76
C LEU A 64 7.26 9.49 -1.36
N VAL A 65 8.57 9.65 -1.11
CA VAL A 65 9.08 10.28 0.11
C VAL A 65 8.85 11.79 0.09
N GLU A 66 9.11 12.44 -1.05
CA GLU A 66 8.84 13.88 -1.24
C GLU A 66 7.36 14.20 -1.08
N TYR A 67 6.46 13.32 -1.56
CA TYR A 67 5.01 13.45 -1.36
C TYR A 67 4.56 13.15 0.08
N GLY A 68 5.44 12.65 0.95
CA GLY A 68 5.09 12.29 2.33
C GLY A 68 4.27 11.01 2.47
N PHE A 69 4.17 10.20 1.41
CA PHE A 69 3.48 8.90 1.46
C PHE A 69 4.36 7.79 2.03
N VAL A 70 5.68 7.98 1.95
CA VAL A 70 6.68 7.04 2.45
C VAL A 70 7.68 7.78 3.33
N GLU A 71 8.01 7.23 4.48
CA GLU A 71 9.14 7.67 5.29
C GLU A 71 10.38 6.83 4.94
N LYS A 72 11.53 7.49 4.90
CA LYS A 72 12.82 6.88 4.64
C LYS A 72 13.70 7.00 5.87
N SER A 73 14.10 5.87 6.43
CA SER A 73 15.04 5.81 7.54
C SER A 73 16.36 5.15 7.11
N GLU A 74 17.46 5.67 7.63
CA GLU A 74 18.80 5.13 7.35
C GLU A 74 19.15 4.10 8.42
N LEU A 75 19.29 2.83 8.05
CA LEU A 75 19.80 1.79 8.95
C LEU A 75 21.33 1.84 9.03
N ASP A 76 21.97 2.07 7.88
CA ASP A 76 23.40 2.28 7.73
C ASP A 76 23.66 3.15 6.48
N LYS A 77 24.93 3.51 6.24
CA LYS A 77 25.37 4.37 5.12
C LYS A 77 24.97 3.92 3.71
N ARG A 78 24.43 2.71 3.55
CA ARG A 78 24.10 2.05 2.28
C ARG A 78 22.69 1.45 2.25
N THR A 79 22.07 1.25 3.40
CA THR A 79 20.80 0.54 3.54
C THR A 79 19.71 1.48 4.05
N ASN A 80 18.84 1.90 3.14
CA ASN A 80 17.63 2.65 3.46
C ASN A 80 16.46 1.69 3.67
N GLN A 81 15.71 1.92 4.75
CA GLN A 81 14.40 1.32 4.98
C GLN A 81 13.32 2.32 4.59
N TYR A 82 12.24 1.81 4.03
CA TYR A 82 11.08 2.58 3.61
C TYR A 82 9.86 2.07 4.35
N GLU A 83 9.07 2.99 4.89
CA GLU A 83 7.88 2.72 5.68
C GLU A 83 6.70 3.52 5.14
N LEU A 84 5.53 2.90 5.07
CA LEU A 84 4.32 3.59 4.65
C LEU A 84 3.86 4.56 5.74
N THR A 85 3.64 5.82 5.40
CA THR A 85 3.09 6.79 6.35
C THR A 85 1.59 6.61 6.52
N THR A 86 0.98 7.27 7.50
CA THR A 86 -0.49 7.33 7.62
C THR A 86 -1.12 7.93 6.36
N ALA A 87 -0.49 8.96 5.78
CA ALA A 87 -0.91 9.57 4.51
C ALA A 87 -0.84 8.56 3.35
N GLY A 88 0.27 7.82 3.22
CA GLY A 88 0.40 6.76 2.21
C GLY A 88 -0.64 5.66 2.36
N LEU A 89 -1.00 5.29 3.60
CA LEU A 89 -2.06 4.33 3.85
C LEU A 89 -3.44 4.84 3.40
N GLN A 90 -3.75 6.12 3.62
CA GLN A 90 -5.01 6.70 3.12
C GLN A 90 -5.07 6.68 1.59
N VAL A 91 -3.95 6.94 0.91
CA VAL A 91 -3.85 6.82 -0.55
C VAL A 91 -4.15 5.40 -1.03
N VAL A 92 -3.59 4.38 -0.36
CA VAL A 92 -3.87 2.97 -0.67
C VAL A 92 -5.36 2.66 -0.47
N LEU A 93 -5.95 3.08 0.65
CA LEU A 93 -7.37 2.86 0.93
C LEU A 93 -8.28 3.57 -0.08
N GLY A 94 -7.98 4.80 -0.47
CA GLY A 94 -8.71 5.53 -1.50
C GLY A 94 -8.65 4.85 -2.86
N HIS A 95 -7.49 4.26 -3.21
CA HIS A 95 -7.37 3.45 -4.43
C HIS A 95 -8.25 2.19 -4.37
N PHE A 96 -8.27 1.48 -3.24
CA PHE A 96 -9.18 0.35 -3.03
C PHE A 96 -10.65 0.74 -3.11
N GLU A 97 -11.04 1.84 -2.48
CA GLU A 97 -12.41 2.36 -2.54
C GLU A 97 -12.83 2.62 -3.99
N TRP A 98 -11.97 3.29 -4.77
CA TRP A 98 -12.23 3.54 -6.19
C TRP A 98 -12.38 2.23 -6.97
N MET A 99 -11.47 1.27 -6.79
CA MET A 99 -11.54 -0.03 -7.48
C MET A 99 -12.83 -0.79 -7.13
N VAL A 100 -13.20 -0.84 -5.85
CA VAL A 100 -14.42 -1.49 -5.38
C VAL A 100 -15.66 -0.80 -5.97
N ALA A 101 -15.69 0.54 -5.96
CA ALA A 101 -16.79 1.31 -6.54
C ALA A 101 -16.95 1.09 -8.06
N LYS A 102 -15.86 0.79 -8.79
CA LYS A 102 -15.92 0.46 -10.23
C LYS A 102 -16.22 -1.02 -10.50
N PHE A 103 -15.75 -1.92 -9.65
CA PHE A 103 -15.90 -3.36 -9.84
C PHE A 103 -17.26 -3.88 -9.38
N VAL A 104 -17.73 -3.43 -8.22
CA VAL A 104 -18.97 -3.90 -7.58
C VAL A 104 -20.17 -3.22 -8.25
N THR A 105 -20.66 -3.84 -9.31
CA THR A 105 -21.84 -3.38 -10.08
C THR A 105 -23.15 -4.01 -9.62
N ASP A 106 -23.08 -5.07 -8.82
CA ASP A 106 -24.21 -5.88 -8.37
C ASP A 106 -23.87 -6.63 -7.08
N ARG A 107 -24.86 -7.34 -6.52
CA ARG A 107 -24.70 -8.09 -5.26
C ARG A 107 -23.81 -9.33 -5.39
N GLU A 108 -23.72 -9.92 -6.57
CA GLU A 108 -22.87 -11.10 -6.79
C GLU A 108 -21.40 -10.70 -6.69
N ARG A 109 -21.01 -9.63 -7.38
CA ARG A 109 -19.66 -9.06 -7.29
C ARG A 109 -19.34 -8.51 -5.90
N ALA A 110 -20.31 -7.91 -5.22
CA ALA A 110 -20.13 -7.49 -3.82
C ALA A 110 -19.76 -8.69 -2.94
N THR A 111 -20.44 -9.82 -3.11
CA THR A 111 -20.17 -11.05 -2.38
C THR A 111 -18.78 -11.60 -2.70
N SER A 112 -18.35 -11.54 -3.96
CA SER A 112 -16.99 -11.96 -4.35
C SER A 112 -15.90 -11.15 -3.64
N VAL A 113 -16.06 -9.82 -3.56
CA VAL A 113 -15.10 -8.95 -2.87
C VAL A 113 -15.08 -9.23 -1.37
N SER A 114 -16.25 -9.35 -0.72
CA SER A 114 -16.33 -9.68 0.71
C SER A 114 -15.66 -11.02 1.03
N LYS A 115 -15.89 -12.05 0.21
CA LYS A 115 -15.25 -13.35 0.38
C LYS A 115 -13.73 -13.27 0.28
N LEU A 116 -13.21 -12.50 -0.68
CA LEU A 116 -11.77 -12.27 -0.85
C LEU A 116 -11.15 -11.61 0.39
N VAL A 117 -11.85 -10.62 0.97
CA VAL A 117 -11.42 -9.98 2.22
C VAL A 117 -11.42 -10.97 3.37
N ASP A 118 -12.47 -11.78 3.51
CA ASP A 118 -12.57 -12.80 4.57
C ASP A 118 -11.49 -13.90 4.45
N GLU A 119 -11.14 -14.30 3.22
CA GLU A 119 -10.08 -15.28 2.94
C GLU A 119 -8.68 -14.78 3.32
N HIS A 120 -8.45 -13.47 3.24
CA HIS A 120 -7.16 -12.84 3.56
C HIS A 120 -7.14 -12.18 4.94
N ALA A 121 -8.26 -12.12 5.65
CA ALA A 121 -8.32 -11.62 7.01
C ALA A 121 -7.40 -12.49 7.89
N PRO A 122 -6.50 -11.88 8.70
CA PRO A 122 -5.68 -12.66 9.61
C PRO A 122 -6.60 -13.44 10.55
N ALA A 123 -6.32 -14.74 10.71
CA ALA A 123 -7.04 -15.56 11.68
C ALA A 123 -6.99 -14.82 13.02
N GLN A 124 -8.17 -14.45 13.53
CA GLN A 124 -8.30 -13.71 14.78
C GLN A 124 -7.48 -14.46 15.82
N ARG A 125 -6.34 -13.88 16.26
CA ARG A 125 -5.49 -14.50 17.27
C ARG A 125 -6.39 -14.77 18.46
N ALA A 126 -6.70 -16.05 18.69
CA ALA A 126 -7.40 -16.48 19.88
C ALA A 126 -6.62 -15.90 21.05
N VAL A 127 -7.24 -14.97 21.78
CA VAL A 127 -6.81 -14.61 23.12
C VAL A 127 -7.04 -15.87 23.95
N THR A 128 -6.09 -16.80 23.91
CA THR A 128 -5.87 -17.74 25.00
C THR A 128 -5.03 -16.98 26.00
N ASP A 129 -5.68 -16.13 26.78
CA ASP A 129 -5.15 -15.83 28.10
C ASP A 129 -6.01 -16.61 29.09
N GLY A 130 -5.64 -17.88 29.22
CA GLY A 130 -5.99 -18.68 30.36
C GLY A 130 -4.80 -18.64 31.31
N GLY A 131 -4.99 -17.96 32.44
CA GLY A 131 -4.50 -18.39 33.75
C GLY A 131 -3.04 -18.10 34.09
N GLU A 132 -2.90 -17.37 35.21
CA GLU A 132 -1.94 -17.49 36.34
C GLU A 132 -1.80 -16.07 36.93
N GLU A 133 -2.24 -15.70 38.14
CA GLU A 133 -2.67 -16.40 39.36
C GLU A 133 -3.71 -15.55 40.12
#